data_AF-A0A1Q3PWW5-F1
#
_entry.id   AF-A0A1Q3PWW5-F1
#
_cell.length_a   1.000
_cell.length_b   1.000
_cell.length_c   1.000
_cell.angle_alpha   90.00
_cell.angle_beta   90.00
_cell.angle_gamma   90.00
#
_symmetry.space_group_name_H-M   'P 1'
#
loop_
_entity.id
_entity.type
_entity.pdbx_description
1 polymer ?
#
loop_
_entity_poly.entity_id
_entity_poly.type
_entity_poly.pdbx_seq_one_letter_code
_entity_poly.pdbx_strand_id
1 'polypeptide(L)' 'MKKCLVAILLFAALTFVATEANAQCAMCKAGAETSIQSGSSGAAGINKGILYLFFTPYIVGGVIGFFWWRNKKRAEA' A
#
# COMPACT_ATOMS: atom_id res chain seq x y z
N MET A 1 -10.51 20.74 -11.04
CA MET A 1 -10.56 19.37 -11.62
C MET A 1 -9.24 18.97 -12.29
N LYS A 2 -8.76 19.69 -13.32
CA LYS A 2 -7.54 19.34 -14.08
C LYS A 2 -6.27 19.20 -13.21
N LYS A 3 -6.09 20.13 -12.25
CA LYS A 3 -4.96 20.15 -11.31
C LYS A 3 -4.97 18.97 -10.32
N CYS A 4 -6.14 18.56 -9.85
CA CYS A 4 -6.29 17.37 -9.01
C CYS A 4 -6.01 16.09 -9.80
N LEU A 5 -6.46 16.03 -11.06
CA LEU A 5 -6.20 14.91 -11.97
C LEU A 5 -4.70 14.74 -12.22
N VAL A 6 -3.98 15.83 -12.45
CA VAL A 6 -2.51 15.82 -12.59
C VAL A 6 -1.82 15.36 -11.31
N ALA A 7 -2.26 15.82 -10.14
CA ALA A 7 -1.69 15.38 -8.86
C ALA A 7 -1.93 13.88 -8.60
N ILE A 8 -3.11 13.36 -8.94
CA ILE A 8 -3.45 11.93 -8.82
C ILE A 8 -2.60 11.09 -9.77
N LEU A 9 -2.41 11.55 -11.02
CA LEU A 9 -1.58 10.87 -12.01
C LEU A 9 -0.10 10.86 -11.62
N LEU A 10 0.41 11.97 -11.08
CA LEU A 10 1.76 12.06 -10.54
C LEU A 10 1.97 11.11 -9.36
N PHE A 11 1.03 11.10 -8.41
CA PHE A 11 1.07 10.18 -7.28
C PHE A 11 1.05 8.72 -7.72
N ALA A 12 0.19 8.37 -8.68
CA ALA A 12 0.16 7.03 -9.27
C ALA A 12 1.48 6.68 -9.97
N ALA A 13 2.05 7.60 -10.75
CA ALA A 13 3.34 7.36 -11.41
C ALA A 13 4.49 7.11 -10.39
N LEU A 14 4.48 7.84 -9.26
CA LEU A 14 5.46 7.68 -8.18
C LEU A 14 5.31 6.34 -7.43
N THR A 15 4.11 5.79 -7.30
CA THR A 15 3.89 4.49 -6.63
C THR A 15 4.15 3.28 -7.51
N PHE A 16 4.13 3.44 -8.84
CA PHE A 16 4.44 2.36 -9.80
C PHE A 16 5.94 2.11 -9.98
N VAL A 17 6.81 2.97 -9.46
CA VAL A 17 8.26 2.71 -9.42
C VAL A 17 8.54 1.70 -8.31
N ALA A 18 8.38 0.42 -8.64
CA ALA A 18 8.73 -0.68 -7.75
C ALA A 18 10.25 -0.80 -7.66
N THR A 19 10.86 -0.11 -6.70
CA THR A 19 12.24 -0.38 -6.29
C THR A 19 12.29 -1.60 -5.37
N GLU A 20 13.42 -2.31 -5.35
CA GLU A 20 13.69 -3.35 -4.35
C GLU A 20 13.66 -2.70 -2.96
N ALA A 21 12.53 -2.86 -2.27
CA ALA A 21 12.30 -2.26 -0.97
C ALA A 21 13.12 -3.02 0.08
N ASN A 22 14.26 -2.45 0.46
CA ASN A 22 14.97 -2.84 1.68
C ASN A 22 14.07 -2.54 2.89
N ALA A 23 13.93 -3.51 3.80
CA ALA A 23 13.12 -3.34 5.00
C ALA A 23 13.68 -2.18 5.84
N GLN A 24 12.91 -1.11 6.00
CA GLN A 24 13.34 0.07 6.77
C GLN A 24 13.18 -0.09 8.28
N CYS A 25 12.41 -1.08 8.71
CA CYS A 25 12.16 -1.36 10.13
C CYS A 25 13.14 -2.45 10.61
N ALA A 26 14.01 -2.13 11.57
CA ALA A 26 15.02 -3.04 12.11
C ALA A 26 14.44 -4.39 12.59
N MET A 27 13.22 -4.36 13.15
CA MET A 27 12.50 -5.57 13.61
C MET A 27 12.07 -6.47 12.44
N CYS A 28 11.58 -5.89 11.34
CA CYS A 28 11.17 -6.66 10.15
C CYS A 28 12.38 -7.25 9.42
N LYS A 29 13.50 -6.52 9.40
CA LYS A 29 14.77 -7.01 8.86
C LYS A 29 15.33 -8.18 9.67
N ALA A 30 15.39 -8.05 10.99
CA ALA A 30 15.87 -9.11 11.87
C ALA A 30 14.99 -10.38 11.79
N GLY A 31 13.66 -10.24 11.81
CA GLY A 31 12.74 -11.38 11.68
C GLY A 31 12.87 -12.09 10.32
N ALA A 32 13.07 -11.34 9.25
CA ALA A 32 13.32 -11.89 7.91
C ALA A 32 14.67 -12.62 7.85
N GLU A 33 15.75 -12.00 8.35
CA GLU A 33 17.09 -12.59 8.35
C GLU A 33 17.15 -13.88 9.19
N THR A 34 16.48 -13.93 10.35
CA THR A 34 16.41 -15.12 11.21
C THR A 34 15.61 -16.27 10.53
N SER A 35 14.59 -15.91 9.77
CA SER A 35 13.78 -16.87 9.00
C SER A 35 14.53 -17.44 7.79
N ILE A 36 15.36 -16.63 7.11
CA ILE A 36 16.25 -17.11 6.04
C ILE A 36 17.33 -18.04 6.61
N GLN A 37 17.96 -17.66 7.73
CA GLN A 37 19.02 -18.44 8.37
C GLN A 37 18.54 -19.82 8.88
N SER A 38 17.25 -19.95 9.22
CA SER A 38 16.63 -21.22 9.60
C SER A 38 16.18 -22.08 8.42
N GLY A 39 16.50 -21.69 7.18
CA GLY A 39 16.17 -22.44 5.97
C GLY A 39 14.72 -22.27 5.50
N SER A 40 13.96 -21.33 6.08
CA SER A 40 12.57 -21.09 5.71
C SER A 40 12.48 -20.23 4.44
N SER A 41 11.88 -20.79 3.39
CA SER A 41 11.55 -20.07 2.16
C SER A 41 10.50 -18.97 2.35
N GLY A 42 9.80 -18.95 3.50
CA GLY A 42 8.78 -17.94 3.83
C GLY A 42 9.32 -16.53 4.07
N ALA A 43 10.64 -16.38 4.22
CA ALA A 43 11.27 -15.08 4.34
C ALA A 43 11.45 -14.35 2.99
N ALA A 44 11.40 -15.10 1.88
CA ALA A 44 11.40 -14.54 0.54
C ALA A 44 10.04 -13.86 0.29
N GLY A 45 9.98 -12.54 0.46
CA GLY A 45 8.79 -11.75 0.12
C GLY A 45 8.03 -11.13 1.30
N ILE A 46 8.54 -11.21 2.54
CA ILE A 46 7.86 -10.61 3.70
C ILE A 46 7.64 -9.09 3.54
N ASN A 47 8.52 -8.38 2.84
CA ASN A 47 8.35 -6.95 2.53
C ASN A 47 7.12 -6.70 1.65
N LYS A 48 6.81 -7.61 0.71
CA LYS A 48 5.58 -7.53 -0.09
C LYS A 48 4.35 -7.78 0.80
N GLY A 49 4.44 -8.70 1.76
CA GLY A 49 3.39 -8.95 2.75
C GLY A 49 3.12 -7.73 3.65
N ILE A 50 4.17 -7.07 4.16
CA ILE A 50 4.05 -5.86 4.99
C ILE A 50 3.40 -4.72 4.20
N LEU A 51 3.86 -4.47 2.97
CA LEU A 51 3.26 -3.45 2.11
C LEU A 51 1.80 -3.76 1.79
N TYR A 52 1.47 -5.03 1.50
CA TYR A 52 0.09 -5.45 1.26
C TYR A 52 -0.81 -5.16 2.46
N LEU A 53 -0.40 -5.58 3.66
CA LEU A 53 -1.16 -5.35 4.90
C LEU A 53 -1.26 -3.87 5.25
N PHE A 54 -0.21 -3.08 5.01
CA PHE A 54 -0.21 -1.63 5.28
C PHE A 54 -1.15 -0.86 4.33
N PHE A 55 -1.14 -1.15 3.03
CA PHE A 55 -1.98 -0.42 2.05
C PHE A 55 -3.45 -0.83 2.07
N THR A 56 -3.75 -2.08 2.45
CA THR A 56 -5.12 -2.61 2.48
C THR A 56 -6.14 -1.72 3.22
N PRO A 57 -5.91 -1.29 4.49
CA PRO A 57 -6.89 -0.48 5.21
C PRO A 57 -7.15 0.88 4.56
N TYR A 58 -6.14 1.50 3.95
CA TYR A 58 -6.30 2.79 3.27
C TYR A 58 -7.11 2.66 1.96
N ILE A 59 -6.88 1.58 1.20
CA ILE A 59 -7.66 1.30 0.00
C ILE A 59 -9.12 1.03 0.38
N VAL A 60 -9.36 0.15 1.35
CA VAL A 60 -10.70 -0.19 1.83
C VAL A 60 -11.43 1.06 2.34
N GLY A 61 -10.79 1.84 3.21
CA GLY A 61 -11.36 3.09 3.72
C GLY A 61 -11.64 4.12 2.64
N GLY A 62 -10.72 4.27 1.67
CA GLY A 62 -10.89 5.18 0.53
C GLY A 62 -12.04 4.79 -0.38
N VAL A 63 -12.19 3.50 -0.69
CA VAL A 63 -13.30 2.97 -1.50
C VAL A 63 -14.64 3.20 -0.80
N ILE A 64 -14.74 2.83 0.48
CA ILE A 64 -15.96 3.04 1.28
C ILE A 64 -16.32 4.53 1.34
N GLY A 65 -15.35 5.38 1.66
CA GLY A 65 -15.55 6.84 1.74
C GLY A 65 -16.00 7.44 0.40
N PHE A 66 -15.40 7.00 -0.71
CA PHE A 66 -15.80 7.44 -2.05
C PHE A 66 -17.24 7.06 -2.39
N PHE A 67 -17.64 5.81 -2.14
CA PHE A 67 -19.02 5.36 -2.37
C PHE A 67 -20.02 6.09 -1.48
N TRP A 68 -19.69 6.30 -0.20
CA TRP A 68 -20.54 7.05 0.72
C TRP A 68 -20.75 8.49 0.25
N TRP A 69 -19.68 9.20 -0.09
CA TRP A 69 -19.77 10.57 -0.59
C TRP A 69 -20.56 10.68 -1.89
N ARG A 70 -20.34 9.75 -2.83
CA ARG A 70 -21.09 9.70 -4.10
C ARG A 70 -22.58 9.46 -3.86
N ASN A 71 -22.93 8.54 -2.95
CA ASN A 71 -24.31 8.21 -2.68
C ASN A 71 -25.03 9.35 -1.96
N LYS A 72 -24.35 10.03 -1.02
CA LYS A 72 -24.86 11.24 -0.37
C LYS A 72 -25.13 12.36 -1.38
N LYS A 73 -24.19 12.66 -2.28
CA LYS A 73 -24.39 13.65 -3.35
C LYS A 73 -25.55 13.33 -4.29
N ARG A 74 -25.81 12.05 -4.56
CA ARG A 74 -26.95 11.61 -5.38
C ARG A 74 -28.29 11.71 -4.63
N ALA A 75 -28.29 11.61 -3.30
CA ALA A 75 -29.49 11.79 -2.49
C ALA A 75 -29.84 13.27 -2.27
N GLU A 76 -28.84 14.15 -2.33
CA GLU A 76 -28.98 15.61 -2.20
C GLU A 76 -29.24 16.33 -3.55
N ALA A 77 -29.24 15.60 -4.66
CA ALA A 77 -29.54 16.10 -6.01
C ALA A 77 -30.92 15.61 -6.46
#